data_AF-A0A6C0E2G2-F1
#
_entry.id   AF-A0A6C0E2G2-F1
#
_cell.length_a   1.000
_cell.length_b   1.000
_cell.length_c   1.000
_cell.angle_alpha   90.00
_cell.angle_beta   90.00
_cell.angle_gamma   90.00
#
_symmetry.space_group_name_H-M   'P 1'
#
loop_
_entity.id
_entity.type
_entity.pdbx_description
1 polymer ?
#
loop_
_entity_poly.entity_id
_entity_poly.type
_entity_poly.pdbx_seq_one_letter_code
_entity_poly.pdbx_strand_id
1 'polypeptide(L)'
;MVLLNNNNNGMDGLEISNLLTSFNESDSRQNDIRMIENKKNVNIKLKPNKYTKYKDELDLLAVEFNDKLKELEWYYIAHLKFPDYPEYSSNYYRIKNRLDSIINESKNIGVDIQKNIDYLNEITRTINIELDRYRKENKLLENKLGNVESVDTTSQGLIDDYTDLYKNQRSYNIGMLITFVIAFFIMRKIFSGKSNNVESPSPAPESKSKD
;
A
#
# COMPACT_ATOMS: atom_id res chain seq x y z
N MET A 1 3.63 0.52 61.00
CA MET A 1 2.49 0.04 61.81
C MET A 1 1.31 0.91 61.38
N VAL A 2 0.54 0.53 60.36
CA VAL A 2 -0.55 -0.44 60.42
C VAL A 2 -0.53 -1.32 59.17
N LEU A 3 -0.59 -2.63 59.41
CA LEU A 3 -0.87 -3.67 58.43
C LEU A 3 -2.38 -3.80 58.30
N LEU A 4 -2.91 -3.85 57.09
CA LEU A 4 -4.14 -4.60 56.82
C LEU A 4 -3.98 -5.41 55.53
N ASN A 5 -3.67 -6.67 55.79
CA ASN A 5 -3.88 -7.84 54.96
C ASN A 5 -5.38 -8.03 54.71
N ASN A 6 -5.81 -8.27 53.47
CA ASN A 6 -6.90 -9.21 53.25
C ASN A 6 -6.82 -9.84 51.86
N ASN A 7 -6.48 -11.12 51.88
CA ASN A 7 -6.51 -12.04 50.76
C ASN A 7 -7.92 -12.65 50.73
N ASN A 8 -8.61 -12.65 49.59
CA ASN A 8 -9.61 -13.68 49.32
C ASN A 8 -9.75 -13.92 47.81
N ASN A 9 -9.55 -15.19 47.47
CA ASN A 9 -9.66 -15.79 46.16
C ASN A 9 -11.10 -15.74 45.63
N GLY A 10 -11.23 -15.48 44.33
CA GLY A 10 -12.41 -15.79 43.53
C GLY A 10 -11.98 -15.94 42.08
N MET A 11 -11.97 -17.19 41.60
CA MET A 11 -11.95 -17.53 40.17
C MET A 11 -13.09 -16.81 39.42
N ASP A 12 -12.97 -16.79 38.08
CA ASP A 12 -13.97 -16.35 37.08
C ASP A 12 -13.73 -14.99 36.40
N GLY A 13 -12.47 -14.67 36.09
CA GLY A 13 -12.10 -13.47 35.31
C GLY A 13 -11.59 -13.72 33.88
N LEU A 14 -11.38 -14.98 33.47
CA LEU A 14 -10.56 -15.30 32.29
C LEU A 14 -11.34 -15.63 31.00
N GLU A 15 -12.67 -15.74 31.05
CA GLU A 15 -13.46 -16.08 29.86
C GLU A 15 -14.27 -14.91 29.28
N ILE A 16 -14.43 -13.79 29.99
CA ILE A 16 -15.20 -12.63 29.49
C ILE A 16 -14.31 -11.68 28.66
N SER A 17 -13.01 -11.63 28.91
CA SER A 17 -12.08 -10.75 28.20
C SER A 17 -11.81 -11.16 26.75
N ASN A 18 -11.99 -12.44 26.40
CA ASN A 18 -11.80 -12.95 25.04
C ASN A 18 -13.08 -12.89 24.18
N LEU A 19 -14.24 -12.68 24.79
CA LEU A 19 -15.51 -12.49 24.08
C LEU A 19 -15.81 -11.02 23.76
N LEU A 20 -15.20 -10.08 24.49
CA LEU A 20 -15.36 -8.64 24.24
C LEU A 20 -14.32 -8.07 23.26
N THR A 21 -13.22 -8.78 23.02
CA THR A 21 -12.19 -8.35 22.05
C THR A 21 -12.55 -8.72 20.61
N SER A 22 -13.39 -9.74 20.38
CA SER A 22 -13.82 -10.13 19.03
C SER A 22 -14.95 -9.27 18.45
N PHE A 23 -15.67 -8.51 19.27
CA PHE A 23 -16.76 -7.62 18.80
C PHE A 23 -16.30 -6.19 18.47
N ASN A 24 -15.06 -5.81 18.79
CA ASN A 24 -14.57 -4.45 18.58
C ASN A 24 -13.64 -4.28 17.36
N GLU A 25 -13.35 -5.37 16.64
CA GLU A 25 -12.40 -5.37 15.52
C GLU A 25 -13.07 -5.08 14.16
N SER A 26 -14.41 -5.16 14.10
CA SER A 26 -15.23 -4.84 12.93
C SER A 26 -15.33 -3.33 12.65
N ASP A 27 -15.29 -2.50 13.70
CA ASP A 27 -15.48 -1.04 13.58
C ASP A 27 -14.20 -0.27 13.23
N SER A 28 -13.02 -0.88 13.38
CA SER A 28 -11.76 -0.22 12.98
C SER A 28 -11.65 -0.04 11.47
N ARG A 29 -12.09 -1.05 10.69
CA ARG A 29 -12.00 -1.04 9.22
C ARG A 29 -12.98 -0.07 8.57
N GLN A 30 -14.18 0.13 9.13
CA GLN A 30 -15.13 1.12 8.60
C GLN A 30 -14.74 2.56 8.94
N ASN A 31 -14.11 2.80 10.09
CA ASN A 31 -13.58 4.12 10.45
C ASN A 31 -12.37 4.50 9.57
N ASP A 32 -11.53 3.53 9.20
CA ASP A 32 -10.42 3.75 8.26
C ASP A 32 -10.91 4.09 6.84
N ILE A 33 -11.99 3.44 6.37
CA ILE A 33 -12.57 3.70 5.05
C ILE A 33 -13.28 5.06 5.01
N ARG A 34 -13.99 5.46 6.08
CA ARG A 34 -14.64 6.79 6.16
C ARG A 34 -13.65 7.94 6.35
N MET A 35 -12.42 7.69 6.81
CA MET A 35 -11.36 8.69 6.83
C MET A 35 -10.71 8.93 5.45
N ILE A 36 -10.90 8.03 4.48
CA ILE A 36 -10.33 8.13 3.13
C ILE A 36 -11.24 8.97 2.20
N GLU A 37 -12.56 8.92 2.39
CA GLU A 37 -13.51 9.58 1.47
C GLU A 37 -13.63 11.11 1.65
N ASN A 38 -13.04 11.67 2.71
CA ASN A 38 -13.29 13.07 3.07
C ASN A 38 -11.99 13.86 3.27
N LYS A 39 -11.08 13.86 2.30
CA LYS A 39 -9.85 14.69 2.39
C LYS A 39 -9.39 15.24 1.04
N LYS A 40 -9.97 16.40 0.73
CA LYS A 40 -9.39 17.59 0.09
C LYS A 40 -8.03 17.35 -0.58
N ASN A 41 -8.01 17.37 -1.91
CA ASN A 41 -6.80 17.56 -2.71
C ASN A 41 -6.01 18.76 -2.16
N VAL A 42 -4.98 18.50 -1.36
CA VAL A 42 -4.09 19.55 -0.86
C VAL A 42 -3.18 19.91 -2.02
N ASN A 43 -3.59 20.92 -2.80
CA ASN A 43 -2.74 21.51 -3.81
C ASN A 43 -1.65 22.32 -3.08
N ILE A 44 -0.52 21.66 -2.79
CA ILE A 44 0.62 22.27 -2.11
C ILE A 44 1.29 23.25 -3.08
N LYS A 45 0.90 24.52 -3.02
CA LYS A 45 1.62 25.60 -3.72
C LYS A 45 2.92 25.89 -2.97
N LEU A 46 4.03 25.39 -3.49
CA LEU A 46 5.38 25.69 -2.99
C LEU A 46 5.68 27.18 -3.18
N LYS A 47 5.95 27.88 -2.07
CA LYS A 47 6.53 29.23 -2.15
C LYS A 47 7.96 29.14 -2.70
N PRO A 48 8.40 30.12 -3.51
CA PRO A 48 9.77 30.16 -4.02
C PRO A 48 10.78 30.20 -2.87
N ASN A 49 11.86 29.42 -3.00
CA ASN A 49 12.96 29.41 -2.05
C ASN A 49 13.67 30.78 -2.06
N LYS A 50 13.74 31.43 -0.90
CA LYS A 50 14.35 32.75 -0.72
C LYS A 50 15.82 32.70 -0.27
N TYR A 51 16.44 31.53 -0.27
CA TYR A 51 17.80 31.33 0.21
C TYR A 51 18.81 32.29 -0.40
N THR A 52 18.82 32.43 -1.73
CA THR A 52 19.76 33.32 -2.42
C THR A 52 19.60 34.77 -1.96
N LYS A 53 18.36 35.24 -1.87
CA LYS A 53 18.04 36.57 -1.35
C LYS A 53 18.58 36.78 0.07
N TYR A 54 18.34 35.85 0.99
CA TYR A 54 18.83 35.97 2.37
C TYR A 54 20.35 35.95 2.46
N LYS A 55 21.00 35.11 1.64
CA LYS A 55 22.45 35.03 1.56
C LYS A 55 23.04 36.36 1.09
N ASP A 56 22.53 36.90 -0.01
CA ASP A 56 23.02 38.16 -0.58
C ASP A 56 22.83 39.33 0.41
N GLU A 57 21.68 39.38 1.10
CA GLU A 57 21.43 40.40 2.14
C GLU A 57 22.38 40.27 3.33
N LEU A 58 22.66 39.05 3.81
CA LEU A 58 23.62 38.82 4.90
C LEU A 58 25.06 39.14 4.49
N ASP A 59 25.46 38.78 3.28
CA ASP A 59 26.80 39.06 2.76
C ASP A 59 27.03 40.57 2.67
N LEU A 60 26.05 41.34 2.19
CA LEU A 60 26.10 42.80 2.17
C LEU A 60 26.20 43.41 3.58
N LEU A 61 25.38 42.93 4.53
CA LEU A 61 25.44 43.40 5.92
C LEU A 61 26.78 43.06 6.59
N ALA A 62 27.37 41.91 6.27
CA ALA A 62 28.67 41.51 6.80
C ALA A 62 29.79 42.43 6.31
N VAL A 63 29.78 42.81 5.03
CA VAL A 63 30.74 43.79 4.49
C VAL A 63 30.56 45.14 5.18
N GLU A 64 29.33 45.65 5.24
CA GLU A 64 29.05 46.94 5.86
C GLU A 64 29.42 46.96 7.35
N PHE A 65 29.13 45.89 8.08
CA PHE A 65 29.49 45.75 9.49
C PHE A 65 30.99 45.90 9.70
N ASN A 66 31.80 45.20 8.89
CA ASN A 66 33.25 45.23 9.01
C ASN A 66 33.83 46.62 8.70
N ASP A 67 33.29 47.30 7.70
CA ASP A 67 33.71 48.66 7.35
C ASP A 67 33.34 49.66 8.46
N LYS A 68 32.11 49.56 9.00
CA LYS A 68 31.66 50.42 10.10
C LYS A 68 32.39 50.13 11.40
N LEU A 69 32.82 48.89 11.65
CA LEU A 69 33.61 48.55 12.83
C LEU A 69 34.99 49.23 12.81
N LYS A 70 35.65 49.26 11.66
CA LYS A 70 36.92 49.99 11.48
C LYS A 70 36.76 51.49 11.69
N GLU A 71 35.70 52.07 11.12
CA GLU A 71 35.38 53.49 11.33
C GLU A 71 35.09 53.78 12.82
N LEU A 72 34.38 52.88 13.51
CA LEU A 72 34.05 53.04 14.93
C LEU A 72 35.30 53.17 15.78
N GLU A 73 36.31 52.32 15.56
CA GLU A 73 37.58 52.37 16.29
C GLU A 73 38.28 53.71 16.10
N TRP A 74 38.37 54.19 14.85
CA TRP A 74 39.01 55.46 14.55
C TRP A 74 38.29 56.64 15.22
N TYR A 75 36.97 56.72 15.06
CA TYR A 75 36.18 57.80 15.67
C TYR A 75 36.13 57.71 17.19
N TYR A 76 36.20 56.51 17.76
CA TYR A 76 36.31 56.33 19.21
C TYR A 76 37.60 56.96 19.74
N ILE A 77 38.74 56.64 19.14
CA ILE A 77 40.03 57.21 19.52
C ILE A 77 40.05 58.74 19.27
N ALA A 78 39.53 59.19 18.14
CA ALA A 78 39.49 60.61 17.79
C ALA A 78 38.64 61.42 18.77
N HIS A 79 37.47 60.93 19.18
CA HIS A 79 36.63 61.63 20.15
C HIS A 79 37.32 61.75 21.52
N LEU A 80 38.13 60.76 21.91
CA LEU A 80 38.85 60.77 23.18
C LEU A 80 40.06 61.69 23.15
N LYS A 81 40.79 61.72 22.03
CA LYS A 81 42.00 62.55 21.86
C LYS A 81 41.69 64.02 21.62
N PHE A 82 40.57 64.32 20.96
CA PHE A 82 40.20 65.67 20.52
C PHE A 82 38.79 66.04 20.98
N PRO A 83 38.55 66.19 22.30
CA PRO A 83 37.22 66.40 22.86
C PRO A 83 36.58 67.75 22.43
N ASP A 84 37.41 68.74 22.08
CA ASP A 84 36.95 70.06 21.65
C ASP A 84 36.29 70.05 20.25
N TYR A 85 36.40 68.92 19.52
CA TYR A 85 35.86 68.75 18.18
C TYR A 85 34.60 67.87 18.23
N PRO A 86 33.39 68.47 18.28
CA PRO A 86 32.13 67.73 18.44
C PRO A 86 31.80 66.79 17.28
N GLU A 87 32.41 67.01 16.11
CA GLU A 87 32.26 66.16 14.93
C GLU A 87 32.67 64.71 15.21
N TYR A 88 33.75 64.47 15.96
CA TYR A 88 34.20 63.10 16.26
C TYR A 88 33.21 62.35 17.14
N SER A 89 32.64 63.03 18.15
CA SER A 89 31.59 62.47 19.01
C SER A 89 30.33 62.15 18.21
N SER A 90 29.87 63.10 17.38
CA SER A 90 28.70 62.92 16.51
C SER A 90 28.86 61.72 15.56
N ASN A 91 30.01 61.62 14.90
CA ASN A 91 30.31 60.53 13.98
C ASN A 91 30.43 59.18 14.70
N TYR A 92 31.04 59.14 15.90
CA TYR A 92 31.09 57.94 16.74
C TYR A 92 29.69 57.40 17.05
N TYR A 93 28.78 58.25 17.55
CA TYR A 93 27.41 57.83 17.86
C TYR A 93 26.63 57.42 16.61
N ARG A 94 26.83 58.11 15.48
CA ARG A 94 26.21 57.74 14.21
C ARG A 94 26.63 56.33 13.77
N ILE A 95 27.93 56.03 13.82
CA ILE A 95 28.46 54.71 13.43
C ILE A 95 27.97 53.63 14.39
N LYS A 96 28.00 53.89 15.70
CA LYS A 96 27.45 52.98 16.71
C LYS A 96 25.98 52.66 16.43
N ASN A 97 25.15 53.66 16.16
CA ASN A 97 23.74 53.46 15.85
C ASN A 97 23.53 52.67 14.55
N ARG A 98 24.42 52.85 13.55
CA ARG A 98 24.38 52.05 12.32
C ARG A 98 24.74 50.58 12.59
N LEU A 99 25.76 50.30 13.40
CA LEU A 99 26.10 48.94 13.82
C LEU A 99 24.94 48.26 14.56
N ASP A 100 24.29 48.99 15.48
CA ASP A 100 23.10 48.51 16.20
C ASP A 100 21.96 48.17 15.21
N SER A 101 21.80 48.98 14.14
CA SER A 101 20.81 48.74 13.08
C SER A 101 21.14 47.50 12.24
N ILE A 102 22.41 47.32 11.83
CA ILE A 102 22.88 46.14 11.09
C ILE A 102 22.62 44.85 11.89
N ILE A 103 22.87 44.88 13.20
CA ILE A 103 22.59 43.74 14.09
C ILE A 103 21.09 43.41 14.09
N ASN A 104 20.22 44.42 14.15
CA ASN A 104 18.78 44.22 14.15
C ASN A 104 18.27 43.73 12.78
N GLU A 105 18.80 44.24 11.68
CA GLU A 105 18.52 43.76 10.32
C GLU A 105 18.91 42.28 10.17
N SER A 106 20.10 41.89 10.62
CA SER A 106 20.55 40.49 10.63
C SER A 106 19.64 39.58 11.47
N LYS A 107 19.19 40.04 12.65
CA LYS A 107 18.22 39.29 13.48
C LYS A 107 16.89 39.10 12.75
N ASN A 108 16.38 40.13 12.09
CA ASN A 108 15.13 40.05 11.32
C ASN A 108 15.24 39.03 10.17
N ILE A 109 16.37 39.04 9.45
CA ILE A 109 16.66 38.02 8.42
C ILE A 109 16.67 36.62 9.05
N GLY A 110 17.30 36.45 10.22
CA GLY A 110 17.31 35.17 10.95
C GLY A 110 15.89 34.67 11.32
N VAL A 111 15.03 35.57 11.79
CA VAL A 111 13.62 35.25 12.08
C VAL A 111 12.88 34.82 10.81
N ASP A 112 13.11 35.50 9.68
CA ASP A 112 12.46 35.16 8.43
C ASP A 112 12.98 33.85 7.81
N ILE A 113 14.27 33.54 7.98
CA ILE A 113 14.85 32.22 7.66
C ILE A 113 14.16 31.14 8.49
N GLN A 114 14.00 31.34 9.81
CA GLN A 114 13.36 30.36 10.68
C GLN A 114 11.92 30.08 10.25
N LYS A 115 11.13 31.14 9.97
CA LYS A 115 9.76 30.98 9.44
C LYS A 115 9.73 30.19 8.13
N ASN A 116 10.73 30.37 7.27
CA ASN A 116 10.83 29.62 6.01
C ASN A 116 11.12 28.14 6.27
N ILE A 117 12.05 27.84 7.18
CA ILE A 117 12.37 26.47 7.61
C ILE A 117 11.13 25.79 8.20
N ASP A 118 10.39 26.47 9.08
CA ASP A 118 9.18 25.93 9.69
C ASP A 118 8.11 25.60 8.64
N TYR A 119 7.93 26.49 7.65
CA TYR A 119 7.03 26.25 6.52
C TYR A 119 7.48 25.05 5.67
N LEU A 120 8.78 24.92 5.38
CA LEU A 120 9.29 23.77 4.64
C LEU A 120 9.09 22.47 5.42
N ASN A 121 9.31 22.47 6.73
CA ASN A 121 9.06 21.31 7.59
C ASN A 121 7.60 20.90 7.61
N GLU A 122 6.66 21.86 7.63
CA GLU A 122 5.22 21.60 7.53
C GLU A 122 4.85 20.94 6.20
N ILE A 123 5.42 21.44 5.09
CA ILE A 123 5.26 20.82 3.77
C ILE A 123 5.83 19.41 3.75
N THR A 124 7.04 19.20 4.25
CA THR A 124 7.67 17.88 4.31
C THR A 124 6.83 16.90 5.11
N ARG A 125 6.28 17.33 6.24
CA ARG A 125 5.35 16.51 7.03
C ARG A 125 4.10 16.14 6.24
N THR A 126 3.53 17.10 5.52
CA THR A 126 2.34 16.86 4.67
C THR A 126 2.65 15.85 3.56
N ILE A 127 3.78 16.02 2.88
CA ILE A 127 4.25 15.10 1.83
C ILE A 127 4.48 13.70 2.39
N ASN A 128 5.08 13.57 3.57
CA ASN A 128 5.31 12.26 4.19
C ASN A 128 3.99 11.53 4.51
N ILE A 129 3.00 12.24 5.05
CA ILE A 129 1.67 11.68 5.30
C ILE A 129 1.03 11.20 3.98
N GLU A 130 1.14 12.01 2.94
CA GLU A 130 0.60 11.71 1.61
C GLU A 130 1.32 10.51 0.95
N LEU A 131 2.64 10.44 1.09
CA LEU A 131 3.45 9.33 0.61
C LEU A 131 3.08 8.02 1.32
N ASP A 132 2.87 8.05 2.63
CA ASP A 132 2.44 6.87 3.38
C ASP A 132 1.01 6.44 3.01
N ARG A 133 0.13 7.38 2.66
CA ARG A 133 -1.19 7.09 2.08
C ARG A 133 -1.04 6.34 0.75
N TYR A 134 -0.26 6.87 -0.18
CA TYR A 134 -0.03 6.22 -1.47
C TYR A 134 0.65 4.85 -1.35
N ARG A 135 1.58 4.67 -0.40
CA ARG A 135 2.18 3.36 -0.13
C ARG A 135 1.15 2.33 0.33
N LYS A 136 0.23 2.72 1.22
CA LYS A 136 -0.87 1.84 1.65
C LYS A 136 -1.80 1.50 0.49
N GLU A 137 -2.15 2.48 -0.33
CA GLU A 137 -3.00 2.27 -1.50
C GLU A 137 -2.34 1.35 -2.53
N ASN A 138 -1.05 1.54 -2.81
CA ASN A 138 -0.30 0.67 -3.71
C ASN A 138 -0.25 -0.77 -3.19
N LYS A 139 0.00 -0.98 -1.89
CA LYS A 139 -0.05 -2.32 -1.29
C LYS A 139 -1.44 -2.97 -1.41
N LEU A 140 -2.52 -2.20 -1.31
CA LEU A 140 -3.87 -2.72 -1.52
C LEU A 140 -4.10 -3.12 -2.98
N LEU A 141 -3.59 -2.34 -3.94
CA LEU A 141 -3.68 -2.66 -5.37
C LEU A 141 -2.84 -3.90 -5.73
N GLU A 142 -1.62 -4.01 -5.21
CA GLU A 142 -0.77 -5.19 -5.36
C GLU A 142 -1.47 -6.45 -4.84
N ASN A 143 -2.06 -6.39 -3.64
CA ASN A 143 -2.85 -7.50 -3.10
C ASN A 143 -4.05 -7.86 -3.97
N LYS A 144 -4.77 -6.86 -4.51
CA LYS A 144 -5.90 -7.10 -5.43
C LYS A 144 -5.43 -7.75 -6.73
N LEU A 145 -4.30 -7.30 -7.27
CA LEU A 145 -3.72 -7.86 -8.50
C LEU A 145 -3.31 -9.32 -8.29
N GLY A 146 -2.60 -9.63 -7.20
CA GLY A 146 -2.23 -11.00 -6.87
C GLY A 146 -3.44 -11.92 -6.67
N ASN A 147 -4.51 -11.40 -6.05
CA ASN A 147 -5.76 -12.16 -5.92
C ASN A 147 -6.40 -12.45 -7.29
N VAL A 148 -6.45 -11.46 -8.20
CA VAL A 148 -6.99 -11.67 -9.57
C VAL A 148 -6.16 -12.70 -10.32
N GLU A 149 -4.83 -12.59 -10.28
CA GLU A 149 -3.92 -13.54 -10.94
C GLU A 149 -4.11 -14.96 -10.38
N SER A 150 -4.27 -15.11 -9.06
CA SER A 150 -4.53 -16.39 -8.41
C SER A 150 -5.89 -17.00 -8.78
N VAL A 151 -6.92 -16.16 -8.95
CA VAL A 151 -8.26 -16.59 -9.37
C VAL A 151 -8.24 -17.00 -10.84
N ASP A 152 -7.54 -16.27 -11.70
CA ASP A 152 -7.38 -16.62 -13.12
C ASP A 152 -6.63 -17.94 -13.28
N THR A 153 -5.54 -18.14 -12.55
CA THR A 153 -4.81 -19.43 -12.55
C THR A 153 -5.66 -20.58 -12.01
N THR A 154 -6.42 -20.35 -10.94
CA THR A 154 -7.33 -21.37 -10.38
C THR A 154 -8.46 -21.69 -11.37
N SER A 155 -9.00 -20.68 -12.05
CA SER A 155 -10.08 -20.85 -13.03
C SER A 155 -9.60 -21.58 -14.28
N GLN A 156 -8.39 -21.28 -14.78
CA GLN A 156 -7.78 -22.02 -15.88
C GLN A 156 -7.50 -23.47 -15.50
N GLY A 157 -6.94 -23.72 -14.31
CA GLY A 157 -6.73 -25.08 -13.82
C GLY A 157 -8.03 -25.89 -13.71
N LEU A 158 -9.11 -25.27 -13.21
CA LEU A 158 -10.43 -25.89 -13.17
C LEU A 158 -10.97 -26.20 -14.57
N ILE A 159 -10.83 -25.28 -15.52
CA ILE A 159 -11.29 -25.49 -16.92
C ILE A 159 -10.54 -26.66 -17.57
N ASP A 160 -9.23 -26.75 -17.36
CA ASP A 160 -8.41 -27.85 -17.89
C ASP A 160 -8.81 -29.19 -17.27
N ASP A 161 -9.00 -29.24 -15.95
CA ASP A 161 -9.47 -30.44 -15.23
C ASP A 161 -10.85 -30.90 -15.72
N TYR A 162 -11.81 -29.96 -15.91
CA TYR A 162 -13.12 -30.28 -16.48
C TYR A 162 -13.00 -30.80 -17.91
N THR A 163 -12.16 -30.16 -18.73
CA THR A 163 -11.96 -30.55 -20.13
C THR A 163 -11.39 -31.97 -20.23
N ASP A 164 -10.44 -32.32 -19.37
CA ASP A 164 -9.84 -33.65 -19.34
C ASP A 164 -10.80 -34.71 -18.78
N LEU A 165 -11.64 -34.37 -17.80
CA LEU A 165 -12.73 -35.24 -17.36
C LEU A 165 -13.71 -35.57 -18.50
N TYR A 166 -14.09 -34.56 -19.31
CA TYR A 166 -14.96 -34.76 -20.46
C TYR A 166 -14.30 -35.59 -21.56
N LYS A 167 -13.01 -35.39 -21.85
CA LYS A 167 -12.25 -36.23 -22.80
C LYS A 167 -12.20 -37.68 -22.33
N ASN A 168 -11.96 -37.92 -21.04
CA ASN A 168 -11.93 -39.28 -20.49
C ASN A 168 -13.30 -39.98 -20.56
N GLN A 169 -14.39 -39.28 -20.22
CA GLN A 169 -15.73 -39.84 -20.37
C GLN A 169 -16.09 -40.13 -21.83
N ARG A 170 -15.68 -39.27 -22.76
CA ARG A 170 -15.88 -39.51 -24.20
C ARG A 170 -15.15 -40.76 -24.68
N SER A 171 -13.90 -40.96 -24.27
CA SER A 171 -13.10 -42.16 -24.60
C SER A 171 -13.75 -43.42 -24.04
N TYR A 172 -14.26 -43.37 -22.81
CA TYR A 172 -14.97 -44.50 -22.19
C TYR A 172 -16.27 -44.84 -22.94
N ASN A 173 -17.08 -43.83 -23.28
CA ASN A 173 -18.33 -44.02 -24.02
C ASN A 173 -18.09 -44.59 -25.43
N ILE A 174 -17.02 -44.16 -26.11
CA ILE A 174 -16.62 -44.72 -27.41
C ILE A 174 -16.14 -46.17 -27.24
N GLY A 175 -15.35 -46.47 -26.22
CA GLY A 175 -14.92 -47.83 -25.89
C GLY A 175 -16.11 -48.76 -25.65
N MET A 176 -17.10 -48.32 -24.87
CA MET A 176 -18.35 -49.05 -24.63
C MET A 176 -19.09 -49.35 -25.94
N LEU A 177 -19.21 -48.36 -26.84
CA LEU A 177 -19.87 -48.56 -28.12
C LEU A 177 -19.13 -49.60 -28.99
N ILE A 178 -17.80 -49.54 -29.03
CA ILE A 178 -16.97 -50.52 -29.75
C ILE A 178 -17.17 -51.94 -29.18
N THR A 179 -17.15 -52.08 -27.85
CA THR A 179 -17.38 -53.41 -27.22
C THR A 179 -18.76 -53.96 -27.51
N PHE A 180 -19.78 -53.11 -27.56
CA PHE A 180 -21.15 -53.52 -27.92
C PHE A 180 -21.23 -54.04 -29.36
N VAL A 181 -20.56 -53.35 -30.29
CA VAL A 181 -20.49 -53.77 -31.70
C VAL A 181 -19.77 -55.11 -31.86
N ILE A 182 -18.66 -55.32 -31.15
CA ILE A 182 -17.91 -56.59 -31.17
C ILE A 182 -18.75 -57.74 -30.60
N ALA A 183 -19.41 -57.52 -29.46
CA ALA A 183 -20.28 -58.51 -28.84
C ALA A 183 -21.44 -58.90 -29.78
N PHE A 184 -22.02 -57.92 -30.48
CA PHE A 184 -23.06 -58.15 -31.48
C PHE A 184 -22.57 -59.02 -32.64
N PHE A 185 -21.35 -58.77 -33.14
CA PHE A 185 -20.74 -59.58 -34.20
C PHE A 185 -20.47 -61.03 -33.77
N ILE A 186 -19.98 -61.23 -32.53
CA ILE A 186 -19.74 -62.57 -31.98
C ILE A 186 -21.05 -63.34 -31.86
N MET A 187 -22.10 -62.72 -31.30
CA MET A 187 -23.43 -63.33 -31.24
C MET A 187 -23.94 -63.70 -32.63
N ARG A 188 -23.89 -62.78 -33.60
CA ARG A 188 -24.31 -63.05 -34.98
C ARG A 188 -23.59 -64.26 -35.58
N LYS A 189 -22.28 -64.40 -35.36
CA LYS A 189 -21.48 -65.52 -35.88
C LYS A 189 -21.88 -66.85 -35.24
N ILE A 190 -22.14 -66.88 -33.93
CA ILE A 190 -22.56 -68.09 -33.20
C ILE A 190 -23.94 -68.56 -33.66
N PHE A 191 -24.89 -67.65 -33.83
CA PHE A 191 -26.27 -68.01 -34.21
C PHE A 191 -26.43 -68.29 -35.71
N SER A 192 -25.61 -67.68 -36.58
CA SER A 192 -25.69 -67.91 -38.03
C SER A 192 -25.07 -69.24 -38.48
N GLY A 193 -24.29 -69.92 -37.63
CA GLY A 193 -23.65 -71.21 -37.93
C GLY A 193 -24.51 -72.45 -37.65
N LYS A 194 -25.77 -72.29 -37.21
CA LYS A 194 -26.64 -73.40 -36.77
C LYS A 194 -27.96 -73.53 -37.53
N SER A 195 -28.01 -73.07 -38.77
CA SER A 195 -29.13 -73.29 -39.69
C SER A 195 -28.65 -74.07 -40.90
N ASN A 196 -28.73 -75.41 -40.84
CA ASN A 196 -28.95 -76.33 -41.95
C ASN A 196 -28.78 -77.77 -41.43
N ASN A 197 -29.82 -78.31 -40.81
CA ASN A 197 -30.16 -79.75 -40.79
C ASN A 197 -31.50 -79.87 -40.06
N VAL A 198 -32.57 -79.47 -40.74
CA VAL A 198 -33.92 -79.96 -40.41
C VAL A 198 -34.09 -81.21 -41.26
N GLU A 199 -33.87 -82.35 -40.64
CA GLU A 199 -34.08 -83.68 -41.20
C GLU A 199 -35.57 -83.86 -41.52
N SER A 200 -35.90 -84.12 -42.78
CA SER A 200 -37.27 -84.32 -43.25
C SER A 200 -37.87 -85.60 -42.61
N PRO A 201 -39.10 -85.55 -42.07
CA PRO A 201 -39.74 -86.75 -41.55
C PRO A 201 -40.04 -87.76 -42.67
N SER A 202 -39.53 -88.98 -42.48
CA SER A 202 -39.71 -90.15 -43.34
C SER A 202 -41.19 -90.55 -43.45
N PRO A 203 -41.69 -90.95 -44.64
CA PRO A 203 -43.08 -91.36 -44.84
C PRO A 203 -43.40 -92.71 -44.16
N ALA A 204 -44.53 -92.75 -43.45
CA ALA A 204 -45.02 -93.94 -42.75
C ALA A 204 -45.49 -95.03 -43.73
N PRO A 205 -45.24 -96.32 -43.44
CA PRO A 205 -45.57 -97.43 -44.32
C PRO A 205 -47.05 -97.82 -44.30
N GLU A 206 -47.50 -98.13 -45.50
CA GLU A 206 -48.76 -98.72 -45.94
C GLU A 206 -49.04 -100.08 -45.27
N SER A 207 -50.13 -100.19 -44.49
CA SER A 207 -50.58 -101.47 -43.92
C SER A 207 -51.63 -102.13 -44.82
N LYS A 208 -51.25 -103.28 -45.37
CA LYS A 208 -52.09 -104.20 -46.14
C LYS A 208 -53.19 -104.85 -45.30
N SER A 209 -54.28 -105.17 -46.01
CA SER A 209 -55.41 -106.03 -45.65
C SER A 209 -55.04 -107.36 -44.99
N LYS A 210 -55.92 -107.87 -44.12
CA LYS A 210 -56.32 -109.28 -44.07
C LYS A 210 -57.71 -109.45 -43.43
N ASP A 211 -58.55 -110.10 -44.21
CA ASP A 211 -59.80 -110.86 -43.96
C ASP A 211 -61.04 -110.14 -43.39
#